data_AF-A0A2Y9N1P7-F1
#
_entry.id   AF-A0A2Y9N1P7-F1
#
_cell.length_a   1.000
_cell.length_b   1.000
_cell.length_c   1.000
_cell.angle_alpha   90.00
_cell.angle_beta   90.00
_cell.angle_gamma   90.00
#
_symmetry.space_group_name_H-M   'P 1'
#
loop_
_entity.id
_entity.type
_entity.pdbx_description
1 polymer ?
#
loop_
_entity_poly.entity_id
_entity_poly.type
_entity_poly.pdbx_seq_one_letter_code
_entity_poly.pdbx_strand_id
1 'polypeptide(L)'
;MSGTGAAGRALAALLLAASVLSAALLAPGSSPTPDLGKKRHLELKMDQALLLIHNELPGTNLTIYWNFDCCYHCLLQVLVDVSQSRKPGEPSIEAVAVSTQHGSILQLNDTAEEKQVCRLEYKFGEFGNYSLFVKHTHDGVNEIACDLVVNEKPVDSNLPVSIAFLVGLVLIIVVSFLRFALSLEDFRDWISRAINSQETDGLINSELGSPSRAGDPPPEAWRQSAAPLRLRSVDTFRGIALTLMVFVNYGGGRYWYFKHASWNGLTVADLVFPWFVFIMGSSIFLSMTSFLQRGCSKFRLLGKIAWRSFLLICIGIVIVNPNYCLGPLSWEKTRIPGVLQRLGGTYFVVAVLELLFAKPVPEICTSERSCFSLLDITSSWPQWLFILMLEGVWLALTFFLPVPGCPTGYLGPGGLGDGGKYPNCTGGAAGYIDRLLLGDHHLHQHPSSAVLYHTEVAYDPEGILGTINSIVMAFLGVQAGKILLYYKDQTKGILIRGLFLLL
;
A
#
# COMPACT_ATOMS: atom_id res chain seq x y z
N MET A 1 -13.81 -28.05 -31.25
CA MET A 1 -13.30 -27.44 -29.99
C MET A 1 -13.26 -25.91 -30.07
N SER A 2 -14.41 -25.22 -30.20
CA SER A 2 -14.47 -23.74 -30.19
C SER A 2 -15.58 -23.14 -29.31
N GLY A 3 -16.35 -23.96 -28.56
CA GLY A 3 -17.52 -23.48 -27.81
C GLY A 3 -17.24 -22.89 -26.42
N THR A 4 -16.10 -23.19 -25.80
CA THR A 4 -15.82 -22.79 -24.40
C THR A 4 -15.31 -21.35 -24.24
N GLY A 5 -14.91 -20.69 -25.32
CA GLY A 5 -14.44 -19.30 -25.31
C GLY A 5 -15.54 -18.23 -25.35
N ALA A 6 -16.72 -18.57 -25.91
CA ALA A 6 -17.82 -17.62 -26.08
C ALA A 6 -18.62 -17.40 -24.78
N ALA A 7 -18.87 -18.48 -24.03
CA ALA A 7 -19.60 -18.41 -22.75
C ALA A 7 -18.85 -17.59 -21.68
N GLY A 8 -17.52 -17.69 -21.63
CA GLY A 8 -16.70 -16.90 -20.70
C GLY A 8 -16.70 -15.40 -21.02
N ARG A 9 -16.77 -15.04 -22.31
CA ARG A 9 -16.85 -13.64 -22.76
C ARG A 9 -18.24 -13.03 -22.54
N ALA A 10 -19.30 -13.82 -22.73
CA ALA A 10 -20.66 -13.41 -22.45
C ALA A 10 -20.90 -13.18 -20.94
N LEU A 11 -20.34 -14.04 -20.09
CA LEU A 11 -20.42 -13.88 -18.63
C LEU A 11 -19.66 -12.63 -18.15
N ALA A 12 -18.48 -12.36 -18.71
CA ALA A 12 -17.72 -11.15 -18.41
C ALA A 12 -18.46 -9.87 -18.85
N ALA A 13 -19.13 -9.90 -20.01
CA ALA A 13 -19.92 -8.78 -20.51
C ALA A 13 -21.18 -8.52 -19.65
N LEU A 14 -21.86 -9.58 -19.19
CA LEU A 14 -23.02 -9.46 -18.29
C LEU A 14 -22.63 -8.92 -16.91
N LEU A 15 -21.46 -9.31 -16.38
CA LEU A 15 -20.95 -8.78 -15.10
C LEU A 15 -20.56 -7.30 -15.22
N LEU A 16 -19.97 -6.89 -16.35
CA LEU A 16 -19.70 -5.47 -16.62
C LEU A 16 -20.99 -4.66 -16.75
N ALA A 17 -22.00 -5.17 -17.47
CA ALA A 17 -23.28 -4.49 -17.63
C ALA A 17 -24.03 -4.34 -16.29
N ALA A 18 -24.01 -5.36 -15.43
CA ALA A 18 -24.63 -5.30 -14.10
C ALA A 18 -23.92 -4.28 -13.20
N SER A 19 -22.59 -4.16 -13.27
CA SER A 19 -21.82 -3.18 -12.49
C SER A 19 -22.14 -1.73 -12.90
N VAL A 20 -22.36 -1.48 -14.19
CA VAL A 20 -22.71 -0.15 -14.71
C VAL A 20 -24.15 0.23 -14.35
N LEU A 21 -25.08 -0.74 -14.35
CA LEU A 21 -26.46 -0.50 -13.96
C LEU A 21 -26.60 -0.19 -12.46
N SER A 22 -25.84 -0.88 -11.61
CA SER A 22 -25.81 -0.59 -10.16
C SER A 22 -25.19 0.77 -9.85
N ALA A 23 -24.24 1.26 -10.65
CA ALA A 23 -23.68 2.60 -10.49
C ALA A 23 -24.69 3.71 -10.87
N ALA A 24 -25.55 3.47 -11.86
CA ALA A 24 -26.56 4.43 -12.29
C ALA A 24 -27.76 4.55 -11.32
N LEU A 25 -28.08 3.48 -10.58
CA LEU A 25 -29.17 3.44 -9.59
C LEU A 25 -28.80 4.06 -8.23
N LEU A 26 -27.53 4.40 -8.00
CA LEU A 26 -27.02 4.96 -6.73
C LEU A 26 -26.66 6.44 -6.82
N ALA A 27 -26.97 7.12 -7.93
CA ALA A 27 -26.82 8.57 -8.01
C ALA A 27 -27.84 9.25 -7.07
N PRO A 28 -27.42 9.98 -6.02
CA PRO A 28 -28.36 10.68 -5.15
C PRO A 28 -29.05 11.79 -5.95
N GLY A 29 -30.38 11.72 -6.03
CA GLY A 29 -31.21 12.79 -6.55
C GLY A 29 -31.11 14.01 -5.64
N SER A 30 -30.56 15.11 -6.16
CA SER A 30 -30.51 16.39 -5.47
C SER A 30 -31.93 16.99 -5.36
N SER A 31 -32.56 16.87 -4.20
CA SER A 31 -33.77 17.65 -3.87
C SER A 31 -33.37 18.97 -3.22
N PRO A 32 -33.76 20.14 -3.76
CA PRO A 32 -33.51 21.42 -3.11
C PRO A 32 -34.60 21.69 -2.08
N THR A 33 -34.24 21.73 -0.79
CA THR A 33 -35.06 22.38 0.25
C THR A 33 -34.48 23.77 0.55
N PRO A 34 -35.33 24.81 0.63
CA PRO A 34 -34.88 26.19 0.80
C PRO A 34 -34.65 26.55 2.27
N ASP A 35 -33.92 27.65 2.46
CA ASP A 35 -33.68 28.43 3.69
C ASP A 35 -32.56 27.99 4.65
N LEU A 36 -31.38 28.60 4.47
CA LEU A 36 -30.87 29.56 5.46
C LEU A 36 -29.84 30.52 4.81
N GLY A 37 -29.90 31.79 5.22
CA GLY A 37 -29.42 32.93 4.45
C GLY A 37 -27.90 33.12 4.30
N LYS A 38 -27.51 33.55 3.10
CA LYS A 38 -26.46 34.54 2.78
C LYS A 38 -25.32 34.70 3.82
N LYS A 39 -24.48 33.68 3.94
CA LYS A 39 -23.02 33.84 4.11
C LYS A 39 -22.37 32.68 3.33
N ARG A 40 -21.68 33.03 2.24
CA ARG A 40 -20.85 32.21 1.32
C ARG A 40 -21.19 30.71 1.28
N HIS A 41 -21.75 30.24 0.15
CA HIS A 41 -21.71 28.83 -0.21
C HIS A 41 -20.26 28.34 -0.16
N LEU A 42 -19.90 27.64 0.92
CA LEU A 42 -18.62 26.98 1.04
C LEU A 42 -18.74 25.69 0.24
N GLU A 43 -18.19 25.66 -0.98
CA GLU A 43 -18.13 24.43 -1.76
C GLU A 43 -17.20 23.44 -1.05
N LEU A 44 -17.81 22.46 -0.38
CA LEU A 44 -17.08 21.38 0.30
C LEU A 44 -16.42 20.47 -0.74
N LYS A 45 -15.13 20.18 -0.55
CA LYS A 45 -14.41 19.17 -1.32
C LYS A 45 -14.62 17.79 -0.70
N MET A 46 -14.22 16.73 -1.40
CA MET A 46 -14.17 15.39 -0.80
C MET A 46 -13.28 15.40 0.45
N ASP A 47 -13.60 14.52 1.39
CA ASP A 47 -12.99 14.45 2.72
C ASP A 47 -13.18 15.71 3.60
N GLN A 48 -14.24 16.50 3.36
CA GLN A 48 -14.57 17.69 4.15
C GLN A 48 -16.00 17.66 4.71
N ALA A 49 -16.17 18.33 5.84
CA ALA A 49 -17.46 18.61 6.47
C ALA A 49 -17.58 20.09 6.81
N LEU A 50 -18.82 20.57 6.94
CA LEU A 50 -19.10 21.93 7.37
C LEU A 50 -19.26 21.97 8.89
N LEU A 51 -18.47 22.82 9.54
CA LEU A 51 -18.59 23.14 10.96
C LEU A 51 -19.01 24.60 11.11
N LEU A 52 -20.19 24.82 11.70
CA LEU A 52 -20.71 26.11 12.10
C LEU A 52 -20.42 26.32 13.57
N ILE A 53 -19.70 27.37 13.92
CA ILE A 53 -19.40 27.69 15.32
C ILE A 53 -20.24 28.87 15.76
N HIS A 54 -20.99 28.68 16.83
CA HIS A 54 -21.90 29.64 17.43
C HIS A 54 -21.32 30.10 18.78
N ASN A 55 -20.85 31.35 18.83
CA ASN A 55 -20.42 31.99 20.07
C ASN A 55 -21.59 32.79 20.68
N GLU A 56 -22.16 32.27 21.78
CA GLU A 56 -23.22 32.92 22.56
C GLU A 56 -22.68 33.67 23.79
N LEU A 57 -21.38 33.61 24.05
CA LEU A 57 -20.77 34.25 25.20
C LEU A 57 -20.74 35.78 25.01
N PRO A 58 -21.28 36.56 25.97
CA PRO A 58 -21.26 38.01 25.89
C PRO A 58 -19.86 38.56 26.21
N GLY A 59 -19.30 39.36 25.30
CA GLY A 59 -18.07 40.12 25.55
C GLY A 59 -16.74 39.35 25.41
N THR A 60 -16.77 38.06 25.05
CA THR A 60 -15.56 37.24 24.87
C THR A 60 -15.37 36.86 23.40
N ASN A 61 -14.17 37.15 22.87
CA ASN A 61 -13.73 36.61 21.59
C ASN A 61 -13.15 35.21 21.83
N LEU A 62 -13.40 34.30 20.91
CA LEU A 62 -12.90 32.92 21.00
C LEU A 62 -11.93 32.64 19.86
N THR A 63 -10.77 32.12 20.20
CA THR A 63 -9.82 31.58 19.23
C THR A 63 -9.90 30.06 19.28
N ILE A 64 -10.16 29.46 18.13
CA ILE A 64 -10.36 28.02 18.02
C ILE A 64 -9.10 27.42 17.45
N TYR A 65 -8.46 26.59 18.24
CA TYR A 65 -7.33 25.78 17.86
C TYR A 65 -7.79 24.40 17.41
N TRP A 66 -7.04 23.79 16.52
CA TRP A 66 -7.35 22.47 16.00
C TRP A 66 -6.08 21.65 15.77
N ASN A 67 -6.24 20.32 15.83
CA ASN A 67 -5.25 19.33 15.46
C ASN A 67 -5.95 18.00 15.13
N PHE A 68 -5.26 17.05 14.52
CA PHE A 68 -5.77 15.69 14.29
C PHE A 68 -5.39 14.74 15.42
N ASP A 69 -6.25 13.75 15.68
CA ASP A 69 -6.04 12.67 16.65
C ASP A 69 -4.82 11.81 16.34
N CYS A 70 -4.56 11.59 15.04
CA CYS A 70 -3.43 10.82 14.53
C CYS A 70 -2.11 11.61 14.49
N CYS A 71 -2.13 12.91 14.80
CA CYS A 71 -0.94 13.76 14.75
C CYS A 71 -0.12 13.61 16.04
N TYR A 72 1.02 12.94 15.94
CA TYR A 72 1.85 12.62 17.10
C TYR A 72 2.55 13.87 17.67
N HIS A 73 2.17 14.26 18.89
CA HIS A 73 2.69 15.44 19.59
C HIS A 73 2.69 16.73 18.75
N CYS A 74 1.64 16.97 17.96
CA CYS A 74 1.63 18.15 17.09
C CYS A 74 1.24 19.45 17.84
N LEU A 75 1.84 20.55 17.40
CA LEU A 75 1.46 21.89 17.83
C LEU A 75 0.08 22.26 17.28
N LEU A 76 -0.83 22.64 18.18
CA LEU A 76 -2.17 23.11 17.85
C LEU A 76 -2.10 24.31 16.88
N GLN A 77 -2.89 24.25 15.81
CA GLN A 77 -2.98 25.31 14.81
C GLN A 77 -4.23 26.16 15.02
N VAL A 78 -4.19 27.44 14.66
CA VAL A 78 -5.39 28.30 14.70
C VAL A 78 -6.30 27.91 13.53
N LEU A 79 -7.58 27.64 13.83
CA LEU A 79 -8.61 27.33 12.87
C LEU A 79 -9.35 28.59 12.42
N VAL A 80 -9.91 29.33 13.38
CA VAL A 80 -10.68 30.56 13.16
C VAL A 80 -10.82 31.35 14.45
N ASP A 81 -10.87 32.68 14.33
CA ASP A 81 -11.25 33.58 15.40
C ASP A 81 -12.74 33.94 15.29
N VAL A 82 -13.51 33.67 16.34
CA VAL A 82 -14.93 33.96 16.40
C VAL A 82 -15.14 35.20 17.26
N SER A 83 -15.63 36.26 16.63
CA SER A 83 -15.93 37.52 17.31
C SER A 83 -17.04 37.33 18.36
N GLN A 84 -17.02 38.18 19.39
CA GLN A 84 -18.07 38.27 20.40
C GLN A 84 -19.47 38.46 19.80
N SER A 85 -20.49 37.99 20.51
CA SER A 85 -21.89 38.26 20.16
C SER A 85 -22.18 39.76 20.23
N ARG A 86 -22.80 40.31 19.17
CA ARG A 86 -23.13 41.75 19.06
C ARG A 86 -24.44 42.11 19.75
N LYS A 87 -25.33 41.16 20.00
CA LYS A 87 -26.62 41.35 20.68
C LYS A 87 -26.98 40.14 21.54
N PRO A 88 -27.57 40.35 22.73
CA PRO A 88 -28.12 39.25 23.52
C PRO A 88 -29.12 38.44 22.69
N GLY A 89 -28.89 37.13 22.55
CA GLY A 89 -29.75 36.22 21.79
C GLY A 89 -29.44 36.05 20.30
N GLU A 90 -28.49 36.80 19.72
CA GLU A 90 -27.96 36.55 18.37
C GLU A 90 -26.51 36.01 18.48
N PRO A 91 -26.28 34.69 18.33
CA PRO A 91 -24.92 34.15 18.33
C PRO A 91 -24.10 34.72 17.17
N SER A 92 -22.81 34.95 17.41
CA SER A 92 -21.86 35.16 16.32
C SER A 92 -21.57 33.82 15.66
N ILE A 93 -21.76 33.74 14.34
CA ILE A 93 -21.63 32.50 13.56
C ILE A 93 -20.50 32.64 12.55
N GLU A 94 -19.54 31.72 12.64
CA GLU A 94 -18.49 31.51 11.65
C GLU A 94 -18.55 30.09 11.09
N ALA A 95 -18.29 29.95 9.78
CA ALA A 95 -18.39 28.70 9.05
C ALA A 95 -17.01 28.27 8.56
N VAL A 96 -16.60 27.04 8.89
CA VAL A 96 -15.29 26.49 8.54
C VAL A 96 -15.43 25.09 7.95
N ALA A 97 -14.61 24.78 6.94
CA ALA A 97 -14.46 23.41 6.45
C ALA A 97 -13.47 22.65 7.33
N VAL A 98 -13.88 21.52 7.87
CA VAL A 98 -13.03 20.61 8.66
C VAL A 98 -12.77 19.32 7.90
N SER A 99 -11.59 18.73 8.07
CA SER A 99 -11.24 17.45 7.43
C SER A 99 -11.96 16.29 8.12
N THR A 100 -12.38 15.30 7.33
CA THR A 100 -13.09 14.10 7.79
C THR A 100 -12.24 12.84 7.72
N GLN A 101 -10.97 12.95 7.30
CA GLN A 101 -10.06 11.80 7.16
C GLN A 101 -9.70 11.18 8.51
N HIS A 102 -9.52 12.02 9.53
CA HIS A 102 -9.07 11.67 10.87
C HIS A 102 -9.96 12.32 11.93
N GLY A 103 -9.88 11.87 13.17
CA GLY A 103 -10.56 12.55 14.27
C GLY A 103 -9.92 13.93 14.49
N SER A 104 -10.73 14.92 14.81
CA SER A 104 -10.26 16.29 15.05
C SER A 104 -10.35 16.61 16.55
N ILE A 105 -9.28 17.18 17.08
CA ILE A 105 -9.18 17.75 18.42
C ILE A 105 -9.37 19.26 18.26
N LEU A 106 -10.47 19.79 18.77
CA LEU A 106 -10.77 21.22 18.80
C LEU A 106 -10.55 21.74 20.21
N GLN A 107 -9.76 22.81 20.35
CA GLN A 107 -9.52 23.49 21.61
C GLN A 107 -9.93 24.95 21.48
N LEU A 108 -10.90 25.37 22.27
CA LEU A 108 -11.42 26.73 22.28
C LEU A 108 -10.76 27.48 23.44
N ASN A 109 -10.08 28.58 23.14
CA ASN A 109 -9.50 29.46 24.13
C ASN A 109 -10.16 30.84 24.07
N ASP A 110 -10.25 31.50 25.22
CA ASP A 110 -10.55 32.92 25.27
C ASP A 110 -9.38 33.70 24.68
N THR A 111 -9.64 34.55 23.68
CA THR A 111 -8.60 35.34 23.01
C THR A 111 -7.94 36.36 23.94
N ALA A 112 -8.62 36.84 24.98
CA ALA A 112 -8.10 37.84 25.90
C ALA A 112 -7.25 37.24 27.03
N GLU A 113 -7.65 36.09 27.56
CA GLU A 113 -6.96 35.44 28.69
C GLU A 113 -6.05 34.27 28.28
N GLU A 114 -6.06 33.88 26.99
CA GLU A 114 -5.45 32.64 26.46
C GLU A 114 -5.83 31.38 27.24
N LYS A 115 -6.92 31.45 28.01
CA LYS A 115 -7.36 30.38 28.88
C LYS A 115 -8.19 29.38 28.10
N GLN A 116 -7.91 28.10 28.29
CA GLN A 116 -8.70 27.03 27.72
C GLN A 116 -10.13 27.09 28.28
N VAL A 117 -11.08 27.31 27.39
CA VAL A 117 -12.52 27.32 27.69
C VAL A 117 -13.06 25.90 27.58
N CYS A 118 -12.69 25.19 26.51
CA CYS A 118 -13.29 23.91 26.18
C CYS A 118 -12.40 23.11 25.21
N ARG A 119 -12.47 21.77 25.31
CA ARG A 119 -11.78 20.86 24.39
C ARG A 119 -12.75 19.76 23.97
N LEU A 120 -12.85 19.55 22.67
CA LEU A 120 -13.74 18.57 22.05
C LEU A 120 -12.94 17.67 21.11
N GLU A 121 -13.13 16.37 21.23
CA GLU A 121 -12.53 15.38 20.33
C GLU A 121 -13.67 14.70 19.57
N TYR A 122 -13.74 14.92 18.26
CA TYR A 122 -14.84 14.44 17.43
C TYR A 122 -14.37 14.03 16.04
N LYS A 123 -14.93 12.94 15.51
CA LYS A 123 -14.69 12.47 14.15
C LYS A 123 -15.84 12.90 13.24
N PHE A 124 -15.58 13.90 12.41
CA PHE A 124 -16.51 14.39 11.41
C PHE A 124 -16.66 13.40 10.25
N GLY A 125 -17.87 13.26 9.73
CA GLY A 125 -18.16 12.45 8.55
C GLY A 125 -18.30 13.30 7.28
N GLU A 126 -18.04 12.69 6.12
CA GLU A 126 -17.97 13.40 4.83
C GLU A 126 -19.31 14.07 4.47
N PHE A 127 -19.24 15.32 4.02
CA PHE A 127 -20.38 16.19 3.71
C PHE A 127 -21.38 16.40 4.86
N GLY A 128 -21.02 16.05 6.10
CA GLY A 128 -21.86 16.33 7.26
C GLY A 128 -21.91 17.83 7.59
N ASN A 129 -23.03 18.26 8.15
CA ASN A 129 -23.23 19.62 8.65
C ASN A 129 -23.36 19.60 10.17
N TYR A 130 -22.45 20.28 10.86
CA TYR A 130 -22.31 20.27 12.30
C TYR A 130 -22.39 21.69 12.85
N SER A 131 -23.07 21.87 13.98
CA SER A 131 -23.09 23.13 14.74
C SER A 131 -22.48 22.93 16.12
N LEU A 132 -21.49 23.74 16.46
CA LEU A 132 -20.87 23.80 17.78
C LEU A 132 -21.38 25.05 18.52
N PHE A 133 -22.10 24.85 19.61
CA PHE A 133 -22.62 25.92 20.46
C PHE A 133 -21.76 26.10 21.69
N VAL A 134 -21.30 27.34 21.93
CA VAL A 134 -20.53 27.72 23.11
C VAL A 134 -21.38 28.66 23.96
N LYS A 135 -21.84 28.18 25.12
CA LYS A 135 -22.78 28.89 26.02
C LYS A 135 -22.45 28.64 27.49
N HIS A 136 -23.00 29.45 28.39
CA HIS A 136 -22.92 29.19 29.82
C HIS A 136 -23.87 28.05 30.24
N THR A 137 -23.47 27.23 31.21
CA THR A 137 -24.36 26.23 31.80
C THR A 137 -25.45 26.91 32.65
N HIS A 138 -26.67 26.38 32.58
CA HIS A 138 -27.82 26.97 33.26
C HIS A 138 -27.83 26.76 34.79
N ASP A 139 -27.07 25.79 35.31
CA ASP A 139 -27.15 25.32 36.71
C ASP A 139 -25.93 25.63 37.59
N GLY A 140 -24.94 26.38 37.10
CA GLY A 140 -23.74 26.71 37.87
C GLY A 140 -23.05 27.98 37.40
N VAL A 141 -22.77 28.88 38.33
CA VAL A 141 -22.05 30.15 38.09
C VAL A 141 -20.74 29.88 37.32
N ASN A 142 -20.64 30.47 36.11
CA ASN A 142 -19.44 30.58 35.27
C ASN A 142 -18.86 29.32 34.58
N GLU A 143 -19.53 28.17 34.56
CA GLU A 143 -19.06 27.06 33.70
C GLU A 143 -19.54 27.24 32.25
N ILE A 144 -18.63 27.07 31.30
CA ILE A 144 -18.89 27.19 29.85
C ILE A 144 -19.04 25.77 29.29
N ALA A 145 -20.15 25.52 28.57
CA ALA A 145 -20.42 24.26 27.90
C ALA A 145 -20.26 24.39 26.38
N CYS A 146 -19.72 23.33 25.77
CA CYS A 146 -19.64 23.14 24.33
C CYS A 146 -20.56 22.00 23.91
N ASP A 147 -21.66 22.32 23.25
CA ASP A 147 -22.59 21.32 22.73
C ASP A 147 -22.38 21.19 21.21
N LEU A 148 -21.99 19.99 20.75
CA LEU A 148 -21.92 19.68 19.33
C LEU A 148 -23.21 19.02 18.86
N VAL A 149 -23.88 19.64 17.88
CA VAL A 149 -25.13 19.16 17.28
C VAL A 149 -24.88 18.79 15.82
N VAL A 150 -25.47 17.66 15.39
CA VAL A 150 -25.43 17.22 14.00
C VAL A 150 -26.69 17.72 13.29
N ASN A 151 -26.54 18.69 12.39
CA ASN A 151 -27.65 19.25 11.62
C ASN A 151 -28.03 18.32 10.46
N GLU A 152 -27.03 17.83 9.73
CA GLU A 152 -27.21 16.91 8.60
C GLU A 152 -26.27 15.72 8.77
N LYS A 153 -26.82 14.51 8.60
CA LYS A 153 -26.05 13.28 8.78
C LYS A 153 -25.03 13.12 7.65
N PRO A 154 -23.80 12.66 7.95
CA PRO A 154 -22.77 12.47 6.94
C PRO A 154 -23.11 11.33 5.99
N VAL A 155 -22.52 11.37 4.80
CA VAL A 155 -22.61 10.29 3.80
C VAL A 155 -21.64 9.18 4.17
N ASP A 156 -22.05 7.91 4.05
CA ASP A 156 -21.14 6.77 4.27
C ASP A 156 -20.37 6.43 2.99
N SER A 157 -19.15 6.98 2.89
CA SER A 157 -18.26 6.77 1.76
C SER A 157 -17.77 5.33 1.62
N ASN A 158 -17.89 4.48 2.66
CA ASN A 158 -17.47 3.07 2.63
C ASN A 158 -18.54 2.14 2.05
N LEU A 159 -19.76 2.63 1.83
CA LEU A 159 -20.88 1.84 1.32
C LEU A 159 -20.58 1.19 -0.04
N PRO A 160 -20.02 1.89 -1.05
CA PRO A 160 -19.74 1.28 -2.37
C PRO A 160 -18.73 0.14 -2.30
N VAL A 161 -17.71 0.26 -1.44
CA VAL A 161 -16.68 -0.78 -1.26
C VAL A 161 -17.26 -2.00 -0.57
N SER A 162 -18.09 -1.78 0.44
CA SER A 162 -18.77 -2.86 1.15
C SER A 162 -19.69 -3.64 0.20
N ILE A 163 -20.43 -2.93 -0.67
CA ILE A 163 -21.25 -3.56 -1.71
C ILE A 163 -20.39 -4.34 -2.71
N ALA A 164 -19.31 -3.74 -3.22
CA ALA A 164 -18.41 -4.41 -4.17
C ALA A 164 -17.78 -5.68 -3.57
N PHE A 165 -17.38 -5.62 -2.29
CA PHE A 165 -16.85 -6.77 -1.57
C PHE A 165 -17.90 -7.87 -1.40
N LEU A 166 -19.13 -7.53 -1.01
CA LEU A 166 -20.22 -8.50 -0.88
C LEU A 166 -20.54 -9.16 -2.22
N VAL A 167 -20.61 -8.39 -3.31
CA VAL A 167 -20.81 -8.93 -4.67
C VAL A 167 -19.66 -9.87 -5.05
N GLY A 168 -18.41 -9.48 -4.79
CA GLY A 168 -17.25 -10.32 -5.03
C GLY A 168 -17.28 -11.63 -4.23
N LEU A 169 -17.65 -11.57 -2.95
CA LEU A 169 -17.79 -12.74 -2.09
C LEU A 169 -18.86 -13.69 -2.62
N VAL A 170 -20.03 -13.16 -3.00
CA VAL A 170 -21.12 -13.95 -3.61
C VAL A 170 -20.63 -14.60 -4.90
N LEU A 171 -19.91 -13.89 -5.77
CA LEU A 171 -19.35 -14.45 -6.99
C LEU A 171 -18.36 -15.59 -6.70
N ILE A 172 -17.49 -15.45 -5.71
CA ILE A 172 -16.54 -16.51 -5.32
C ILE A 172 -17.28 -17.74 -4.80
N ILE A 173 -18.30 -17.54 -3.95
CA ILE A 173 -19.13 -18.63 -3.42
C ILE A 173 -19.85 -19.33 -4.57
N VAL A 174 -20.47 -18.59 -5.49
CA VAL A 174 -21.17 -19.13 -6.66
C VAL A 174 -20.21 -19.90 -7.56
N VAL A 175 -19.03 -19.37 -7.87
CA VAL A 175 -18.02 -20.06 -8.70
C VAL A 175 -17.49 -21.31 -8.01
N SER A 176 -17.23 -21.26 -6.71
CA SER A 176 -16.76 -22.40 -5.92
C SER A 176 -17.82 -23.49 -5.85
N PHE A 177 -19.08 -23.11 -5.64
CA PHE A 177 -20.23 -24.01 -5.65
C PHE A 177 -20.46 -24.61 -7.04
N LEU A 178 -20.39 -23.82 -8.12
CA LEU A 178 -20.46 -24.32 -9.49
C LEU A 178 -19.34 -25.33 -9.79
N ARG A 179 -18.10 -25.04 -9.37
CA ARG A 179 -16.97 -25.99 -9.54
C ARG A 179 -17.19 -27.26 -8.74
N PHE A 180 -17.67 -27.15 -7.50
CA PHE A 180 -17.98 -28.29 -6.66
C PHE A 180 -19.11 -29.13 -7.25
N ALA A 181 -20.20 -28.50 -7.67
CA ALA A 181 -21.32 -29.16 -8.32
C ALA A 181 -20.88 -29.85 -9.62
N LEU A 182 -20.09 -29.20 -10.48
CA LEU A 182 -19.52 -29.81 -11.69
C LEU A 182 -18.51 -30.94 -11.41
N SER A 183 -17.96 -31.01 -10.20
CA SER A 183 -17.10 -32.11 -9.76
C SER A 183 -17.90 -33.32 -9.28
N LEU A 184 -19.19 -33.18 -8.98
CA LEU A 184 -20.07 -34.31 -8.67
C LEU A 184 -20.48 -34.98 -9.98
N GLU A 185 -20.14 -36.26 -10.13
CA GLU A 185 -20.36 -37.03 -11.35
C GLU A 185 -21.84 -37.05 -11.76
N ASP A 186 -22.75 -37.19 -10.79
CA ASP A 186 -24.20 -37.17 -11.00
C ASP A 186 -24.71 -35.85 -11.59
N PHE A 187 -24.14 -34.72 -11.17
CA PHE A 187 -24.55 -33.40 -11.62
C PHE A 187 -23.96 -33.07 -13.00
N ARG A 188 -22.72 -33.53 -13.28
CA ARG A 188 -22.11 -33.47 -14.62
C ARG A 188 -22.93 -34.27 -15.63
N ASP A 189 -23.37 -35.46 -15.25
CA ASP A 189 -24.22 -36.33 -16.07
C ASP A 189 -25.60 -35.70 -16.29
N TRP A 190 -26.22 -35.13 -15.26
CA TRP A 190 -27.49 -34.42 -15.39
C TRP A 190 -27.40 -33.19 -16.30
N ILE A 191 -26.34 -32.38 -16.18
CA ILE A 191 -26.09 -31.24 -17.08
C ILE A 191 -25.86 -31.72 -18.51
N SER A 192 -25.07 -32.78 -18.73
CA SER A 192 -24.86 -33.32 -20.08
C SER A 192 -26.16 -33.83 -20.71
N ARG A 193 -27.06 -34.41 -19.90
CA ARG A 193 -28.40 -34.86 -20.35
C ARG A 193 -29.34 -33.67 -20.62
N ALA A 194 -29.28 -32.63 -19.80
CA ALA A 194 -30.06 -31.41 -20.00
C ALA A 194 -29.59 -30.61 -21.22
N ILE A 195 -28.28 -30.49 -21.45
CA ILE A 195 -27.70 -29.83 -22.63
C ILE A 195 -27.92 -30.66 -23.88
N ASN A 196 -27.75 -31.99 -23.83
CA ASN A 196 -28.03 -32.86 -24.98
C ASN A 196 -29.54 -33.04 -25.25
N SER A 197 -30.42 -32.66 -24.34
CA SER A 197 -31.87 -32.64 -24.60
C SER A 197 -32.31 -31.45 -25.47
N GLN A 198 -31.41 -30.49 -25.73
CA GLN A 198 -31.68 -29.33 -26.55
C GLN A 198 -30.61 -29.16 -27.64
N GLU A 199 -30.42 -30.19 -28.47
CA GLU A 199 -30.20 -30.08 -29.93
C GLU A 199 -29.92 -31.48 -30.50
N THR A 200 -30.95 -32.04 -31.12
CA THR A 200 -30.83 -33.03 -32.19
C THR A 200 -29.88 -32.53 -33.28
N ASP A 201 -28.71 -33.15 -33.40
CA ASP A 201 -27.93 -33.18 -34.65
C ASP A 201 -27.29 -34.57 -34.83
N GLY A 202 -28.17 -35.57 -34.90
CA GLY A 202 -27.87 -36.77 -35.64
C GLY A 202 -28.02 -36.46 -37.12
N LEU A 203 -26.91 -36.16 -37.83
CA LEU A 203 -26.84 -36.21 -39.30
C LEU A 203 -25.43 -36.06 -39.92
N ILE A 204 -24.33 -36.20 -39.15
CA ILE A 204 -22.95 -36.06 -39.70
C ILE A 204 -22.03 -37.19 -39.24
N ASN A 205 -22.46 -38.45 -39.36
CA ASN A 205 -21.55 -39.61 -39.23
C ASN A 205 -21.82 -40.71 -40.26
N SER A 206 -22.61 -40.44 -41.31
CA SER A 206 -23.07 -41.47 -42.25
C SER A 206 -22.40 -41.44 -43.63
N GLU A 207 -21.54 -40.47 -43.95
CA GLU A 207 -20.97 -40.37 -45.30
C GLU A 207 -19.52 -39.82 -45.21
N LEU A 208 -18.54 -40.70 -45.04
CA LEU A 208 -17.31 -40.77 -45.86
C LEU A 208 -16.33 -41.79 -45.25
N GLY A 209 -15.95 -42.77 -46.06
CA GLY A 209 -15.22 -43.98 -45.67
C GLY A 209 -13.73 -43.81 -45.33
N SER A 210 -13.23 -44.88 -44.71
CA SER A 210 -11.80 -45.24 -44.58
C SER A 210 -11.25 -45.73 -45.93
N PRO A 211 -9.93 -45.66 -46.24
CA PRO A 211 -9.00 -46.67 -45.71
C PRO A 211 -7.57 -46.20 -45.36
N SER A 212 -7.06 -46.78 -44.28
CA SER A 212 -5.73 -47.41 -44.09
C SER A 212 -4.46 -46.78 -44.68
N ARG A 213 -3.48 -46.50 -43.81
CA ARG A 213 -2.08 -46.97 -43.98
C ARG A 213 -1.34 -47.04 -42.64
N ALA A 214 -0.90 -48.25 -42.31
CA ALA A 214 0.12 -48.55 -41.30
C ALA A 214 1.51 -48.16 -41.81
N GLY A 215 2.40 -47.71 -40.91
CA GLY A 215 3.80 -47.43 -41.22
C GLY A 215 4.54 -46.77 -40.05
N ASP A 216 5.34 -47.60 -39.37
CA ASP A 216 6.56 -47.33 -38.59
C ASP A 216 6.55 -46.52 -37.27
N PRO A 217 7.28 -46.99 -36.23
CA PRO A 217 7.51 -46.26 -34.99
C PRO A 217 8.81 -45.42 -35.05
N PRO A 218 8.84 -44.17 -34.54
CA PRO A 218 10.09 -43.46 -34.29
C PRO A 218 10.27 -43.18 -32.77
N PRO A 219 11.46 -42.76 -32.29
CA PRO A 219 12.40 -43.62 -31.58
C PRO A 219 12.58 -43.24 -30.11
N GLU A 220 13.29 -44.12 -29.39
CA GLU A 220 14.04 -43.93 -28.15
C GLU A 220 13.95 -42.58 -27.42
N ALA A 221 13.35 -42.64 -26.23
CA ALA A 221 13.81 -42.02 -24.99
C ALA A 221 14.59 -40.69 -25.12
N TRP A 222 13.89 -39.64 -25.54
CA TRP A 222 14.24 -38.30 -25.06
C TRP A 222 14.09 -38.33 -23.55
N ARG A 223 15.22 -38.25 -22.82
CA ARG A 223 15.21 -37.94 -21.39
C ARG A 223 14.27 -36.74 -21.23
N GLN A 224 13.11 -36.98 -20.62
CA GLN A 224 12.23 -35.91 -20.19
C GLN A 224 13.06 -35.07 -19.22
N SER A 225 13.63 -33.98 -19.73
CA SER A 225 14.23 -32.96 -18.89
C SER A 225 13.11 -32.54 -17.95
N ALA A 226 13.17 -32.98 -16.70
CA ALA A 226 12.13 -32.74 -15.71
C ALA A 226 11.78 -31.26 -15.78
N ALA A 227 10.52 -30.97 -16.14
CA ALA A 227 10.08 -29.58 -16.28
C ALA A 227 10.47 -28.84 -15.00
N PRO A 228 11.12 -27.67 -15.09
CA PRO A 228 11.60 -26.96 -13.91
C PRO A 228 10.42 -26.75 -12.96
N LEU A 229 10.57 -27.22 -11.72
CA LEU A 229 9.52 -27.18 -10.72
C LEU A 229 9.20 -25.71 -10.39
N ARG A 230 8.20 -25.15 -11.08
CA ARG A 230 7.70 -23.79 -10.84
C ARG A 230 6.80 -23.79 -9.62
N LEU A 231 7.18 -23.01 -8.61
CA LEU A 231 6.41 -22.81 -7.38
C LEU A 231 5.24 -21.87 -7.67
N ARG A 232 4.05 -22.44 -7.91
CA ARG A 232 2.83 -21.67 -8.19
C ARG A 232 2.48 -20.67 -7.09
N SER A 233 2.74 -20.99 -5.82
CA SER A 233 2.49 -20.10 -4.69
C SER A 233 3.31 -18.79 -4.76
N VAL A 234 4.58 -18.88 -5.18
CA VAL A 234 5.46 -17.71 -5.35
C VAL A 234 4.96 -16.83 -6.50
N ASP A 235 4.57 -17.45 -7.61
CA ASP A 235 4.04 -16.71 -8.76
C ASP A 235 2.70 -16.04 -8.43
N THR A 236 1.79 -16.71 -7.70
CA THR A 236 0.52 -16.15 -7.23
C THR A 236 0.74 -14.98 -6.28
N PHE A 237 1.61 -15.13 -5.26
CA PHE A 237 1.88 -14.06 -4.31
C PHE A 237 2.51 -12.85 -4.98
N ARG A 238 3.45 -13.05 -5.90
CA ARG A 238 4.03 -11.97 -6.73
C ARG A 238 2.96 -11.25 -7.54
N GLY A 239 2.01 -11.99 -8.12
CA GLY A 239 0.89 -11.43 -8.86
C GLY A 239 -0.02 -10.56 -7.99
N ILE A 240 -0.36 -11.04 -6.79
CA ILE A 240 -1.16 -10.29 -5.81
C ILE A 240 -0.43 -9.01 -5.38
N ALA A 241 0.86 -9.11 -5.03
CA ALA A 241 1.67 -7.96 -4.63
C ALA A 241 1.73 -6.90 -5.76
N LEU A 242 1.92 -7.32 -7.01
CA LEU A 242 1.93 -6.41 -8.16
C LEU A 242 0.57 -5.74 -8.39
N THR A 243 -0.53 -6.49 -8.31
CA THR A 243 -1.88 -5.94 -8.46
C THR A 243 -2.19 -4.91 -7.39
N LEU A 244 -1.85 -5.21 -6.12
CA LEU A 244 -1.99 -4.27 -5.01
C LEU A 244 -1.13 -3.02 -5.23
N MET A 245 0.13 -3.18 -5.65
CA MET A 245 1.05 -2.08 -5.93
C MET A 245 0.50 -1.13 -6.98
N VAL A 246 -0.02 -1.66 -8.09
CA VAL A 246 -0.65 -0.86 -9.14
C VAL A 246 -1.87 -0.14 -8.56
N PHE A 247 -2.75 -0.86 -7.86
CA PHE A 247 -3.97 -0.28 -7.31
C PHE A 247 -3.72 0.89 -6.35
N VAL A 248 -2.77 0.75 -5.40
CA VAL A 248 -2.44 1.83 -4.46
C VAL A 248 -1.71 2.99 -5.15
N ASN A 249 -0.84 2.72 -6.12
CA ASN A 249 -0.15 3.76 -6.89
C ASN A 249 -1.10 4.61 -7.75
N TYR A 250 -2.21 4.02 -8.22
CA TYR A 250 -3.29 4.76 -8.90
C TYR A 250 -4.29 5.42 -7.92
N GLY A 251 -3.92 5.54 -6.64
CA GLY A 251 -4.68 6.26 -5.62
C GLY A 251 -5.70 5.42 -4.87
N GLY A 252 -5.75 4.09 -5.09
CA GLY A 252 -6.52 3.16 -4.25
C GLY A 252 -8.01 3.49 -4.12
N GLY A 253 -8.62 4.08 -5.16
CA GLY A 253 -10.02 4.54 -5.11
C GLY A 253 -10.26 5.78 -4.23
N ARG A 254 -9.19 6.51 -3.87
CA ARG A 254 -9.16 7.71 -3.00
C ARG A 254 -9.51 7.47 -1.54
N TYR A 255 -9.73 6.21 -1.15
CA TYR A 255 -9.98 5.81 0.23
C TYR A 255 -8.76 6.03 1.12
N TRP A 256 -9.00 6.48 2.35
CA TRP A 256 -7.94 6.79 3.32
C TRP A 256 -7.09 5.55 3.69
N TYR A 257 -7.68 4.35 3.78
CA TYR A 257 -6.98 3.12 4.16
C TYR A 257 -6.06 2.52 3.07
N PHE A 258 -6.18 3.00 1.82
CA PHE A 258 -5.25 2.67 0.74
C PHE A 258 -4.22 3.78 0.47
N LYS A 259 -4.23 4.87 1.24
CA LYS A 259 -3.16 5.87 1.24
C LYS A 259 -2.07 5.47 2.23
N HIS A 260 -0.83 5.91 1.99
CA HIS A 260 0.26 5.76 2.93
C HIS A 260 -0.03 6.51 4.23
N ALA A 261 0.41 5.97 5.37
CA ALA A 261 0.41 6.72 6.62
C ALA A 261 1.22 8.02 6.45
N SER A 262 0.81 9.10 7.12
CA SER A 262 1.51 10.39 7.04
C SER A 262 2.90 10.35 7.69
N TRP A 263 3.03 9.61 8.79
CA TRP A 263 4.30 9.28 9.43
C TRP A 263 4.17 8.05 10.34
N ASN A 264 3.35 8.16 11.38
CA ASN A 264 3.07 7.08 12.32
C ASN A 264 1.82 6.32 11.89
N GLY A 265 1.93 5.00 11.77
CA GLY A 265 0.84 4.13 11.35
C GLY A 265 1.32 3.06 10.38
N LEU A 266 0.43 2.14 10.05
CA LEU A 266 0.67 1.10 9.07
C LEU A 266 -0.60 0.88 8.26
N THR A 267 -0.59 1.22 6.98
CA THR A 267 -1.71 0.97 6.07
C THR A 267 -1.39 -0.18 5.11
N VAL A 268 -2.39 -0.58 4.32
CA VAL A 268 -2.21 -1.64 3.31
C VAL A 268 -1.16 -1.22 2.28
N ALA A 269 -1.08 0.08 1.94
CA ALA A 269 -0.12 0.59 0.97
C ALA A 269 1.34 0.42 1.46
N ASP A 270 1.57 0.57 2.75
CA ASP A 270 2.90 0.47 3.38
C ASP A 270 3.45 -0.97 3.37
N LEU A 271 2.57 -1.97 3.32
CA LEU A 271 2.94 -3.40 3.32
C LEU A 271 3.37 -3.92 1.94
N VAL A 272 2.90 -3.29 0.86
CA VAL A 272 3.10 -3.79 -0.51
C VAL A 272 4.57 -3.82 -0.90
N PHE A 273 5.31 -2.75 -0.59
CA PHE A 273 6.72 -2.65 -0.96
C PHE A 273 7.58 -3.71 -0.24
N PRO A 274 7.54 -3.86 1.09
CA PRO A 274 8.24 -4.94 1.80
C PRO A 274 7.90 -6.34 1.26
N TRP A 275 6.61 -6.62 0.99
CA TRP A 275 6.18 -7.91 0.43
C TRP A 275 6.79 -8.17 -0.95
N PHE A 276 6.84 -7.14 -1.80
CA PHE A 276 7.42 -7.24 -3.14
C PHE A 276 8.95 -7.47 -3.08
N VAL A 277 9.65 -6.75 -2.21
CA VAL A 277 11.10 -6.91 -1.99
C VAL A 277 11.42 -8.31 -1.46
N PHE A 278 10.63 -8.81 -0.50
CA PHE A 278 10.78 -10.14 0.06
C PHE A 278 10.60 -11.24 -1.01
N ILE A 279 9.51 -11.21 -1.79
CA ILE A 279 9.27 -12.23 -2.82
C ILE A 279 10.28 -12.16 -3.97
N MET A 280 10.78 -10.95 -4.27
CA MET A 280 11.88 -10.77 -5.20
C MET A 280 13.13 -11.51 -4.70
N GLY A 281 13.48 -11.35 -3.42
CA GLY A 281 14.55 -12.09 -2.75
C GLY A 281 14.43 -13.61 -2.93
N SER A 282 13.26 -14.17 -2.60
CA SER A 282 12.99 -15.60 -2.77
C SER A 282 13.18 -16.05 -4.22
N SER A 283 12.73 -15.22 -5.17
CA SER A 283 12.86 -15.49 -6.61
C SER A 283 14.31 -15.46 -7.10
N ILE A 284 15.16 -14.59 -6.54
CA ILE A 284 16.60 -14.54 -6.85
C ILE A 284 17.23 -15.90 -6.59
N PHE A 285 17.04 -16.44 -5.37
CA PHE A 285 17.62 -17.73 -4.99
C PHE A 285 17.15 -18.89 -5.88
N LEU A 286 15.83 -19.00 -6.10
CA LEU A 286 15.25 -20.05 -6.93
C LEU A 286 15.79 -20.01 -8.37
N SER A 287 15.92 -18.80 -8.94
CA SER A 287 16.45 -18.63 -10.29
C SER A 287 17.95 -18.97 -10.37
N MET A 288 18.73 -18.54 -9.37
CA MET A 288 20.17 -18.76 -9.30
C MET A 288 20.52 -20.25 -9.22
N THR A 289 19.83 -20.99 -8.34
CA THR A 289 20.00 -22.44 -8.19
C THR A 289 19.74 -23.18 -9.49
N SER A 290 18.69 -22.80 -10.24
CA SER A 290 18.39 -23.39 -11.55
C SER A 290 19.48 -23.11 -12.60
N PHE A 291 20.10 -21.93 -12.58
CA PHE A 291 21.19 -21.60 -13.49
C PHE A 291 22.50 -22.31 -13.15
N LEU A 292 22.80 -22.48 -11.86
CA LEU A 292 24.00 -23.20 -11.40
C LEU A 292 23.92 -24.69 -11.71
N GLN A 293 22.74 -25.31 -11.55
CA GLN A 293 22.50 -26.70 -11.95
C GLN A 293 22.72 -26.93 -13.46
N ARG A 294 22.50 -25.90 -14.28
CA ARG A 294 22.73 -25.94 -15.74
C ARG A 294 24.19 -25.67 -16.13
N GLY A 295 25.12 -25.52 -15.18
CA GLY A 295 26.54 -25.30 -15.46
C GLY A 295 26.86 -23.96 -16.15
N CYS A 296 26.00 -22.95 -15.99
CA CYS A 296 26.23 -21.64 -16.62
C CYS A 296 27.40 -20.88 -15.96
N SER A 297 28.23 -20.21 -16.76
CA SER A 297 29.33 -19.37 -16.26
C SER A 297 28.81 -18.20 -15.39
N LYS A 298 29.44 -18.01 -14.22
CA LYS A 298 29.11 -16.94 -13.26
C LYS A 298 29.21 -15.54 -13.89
N PHE A 299 30.20 -15.30 -14.75
CA PHE A 299 30.38 -14.00 -15.44
C PHE A 299 29.22 -13.65 -16.36
N ARG A 300 28.71 -14.63 -17.12
CA ARG A 300 27.55 -14.43 -17.99
C ARG A 300 26.29 -14.09 -17.17
N LEU A 301 26.18 -14.68 -15.99
CA LEU A 301 25.06 -14.40 -15.08
C LEU A 301 25.18 -13.02 -14.43
N LEU A 302 26.38 -12.60 -14.04
CA LEU A 302 26.65 -11.25 -13.55
C LEU A 302 26.25 -10.19 -14.59
N GLY A 303 26.60 -10.38 -15.86
CA GLY A 303 26.20 -9.49 -16.94
C GLY A 303 24.67 -9.38 -17.10
N LYS A 304 23.95 -10.49 -16.97
CA LYS A 304 22.47 -10.48 -16.99
C LYS A 304 21.87 -9.74 -15.79
N ILE A 305 22.44 -9.94 -14.59
CA ILE A 305 22.01 -9.26 -13.36
C ILE A 305 22.24 -7.75 -13.48
N ALA A 306 23.44 -7.35 -13.91
CA ALA A 306 23.82 -5.95 -14.11
C ALA A 306 22.90 -5.28 -15.14
N TRP A 307 22.68 -5.91 -16.31
CA TRP A 307 21.81 -5.38 -17.35
C TRP A 307 20.37 -5.20 -16.88
N ARG A 308 19.82 -6.19 -16.18
CA ARG A 308 18.46 -6.09 -15.62
C ARG A 308 18.34 -4.97 -14.59
N SER A 309 19.33 -4.84 -13.70
CA SER A 309 19.36 -3.80 -12.66
C SER A 309 19.44 -2.41 -13.30
N PHE A 310 20.31 -2.26 -14.30
CA PHE A 310 20.45 -1.04 -15.07
C PHE A 310 19.15 -0.64 -15.78
N LEU A 311 18.49 -1.58 -16.47
CA LEU A 311 17.20 -1.32 -17.13
C LEU A 311 16.13 -0.87 -16.13
N LEU A 312 16.05 -1.49 -14.95
CA LEU A 312 15.08 -1.10 -13.91
C LEU A 312 15.32 0.33 -13.41
N ILE A 313 16.57 0.70 -13.18
CA ILE A 313 16.95 2.06 -12.74
C ILE A 313 16.60 3.08 -13.84
N CYS A 314 16.97 2.80 -15.09
CA CYS A 314 16.69 3.69 -16.23
C CYS A 314 15.18 3.89 -16.44
N ILE A 315 14.39 2.80 -16.43
CA ILE A 315 12.93 2.88 -16.54
C ILE A 315 12.35 3.65 -15.34
N GLY A 316 12.89 3.43 -14.15
CA GLY A 316 12.49 4.15 -12.94
C GLY A 316 12.66 5.66 -13.05
N ILE A 317 13.83 6.12 -13.52
CA ILE A 317 14.10 7.55 -13.71
C ILE A 317 13.12 8.17 -14.69
N VAL A 318 12.79 7.49 -15.79
CA VAL A 318 11.82 7.99 -16.79
C VAL A 318 10.41 8.07 -16.21
N ILE A 319 9.95 7.05 -15.47
CA ILE A 319 8.58 7.00 -14.94
C ILE A 319 8.37 8.01 -13.80
N VAL A 320 9.37 8.17 -12.93
CA VAL A 320 9.27 9.05 -11.74
C VAL A 320 9.22 10.53 -12.10
N ASN A 321 9.65 10.90 -13.31
CA ASN A 321 9.71 12.27 -13.77
C ASN A 321 8.61 12.52 -14.83
N PRO A 322 7.38 12.93 -14.42
CA PRO A 322 6.24 13.13 -15.33
C PRO A 322 6.41 14.29 -16.33
N ASN A 323 7.58 14.95 -16.35
CA ASN A 323 7.93 15.96 -17.35
C ASN A 323 8.06 15.42 -18.77
N TYR A 324 7.92 14.10 -19.01
CA TYR A 324 7.98 13.52 -20.36
C TYR A 324 6.91 14.05 -21.33
N CYS A 325 5.80 14.64 -20.82
CA CYS A 325 4.71 15.19 -21.65
C CYS A 325 4.67 16.73 -21.72
N LEU A 326 5.37 17.47 -20.86
CA LEU A 326 5.12 18.92 -20.65
C LEU A 326 6.30 19.85 -21.02
N GLY A 327 7.45 19.31 -21.46
CA GLY A 327 8.59 20.11 -21.93
C GLY A 327 9.92 19.34 -21.91
N PRO A 328 11.05 19.99 -22.29
CA PRO A 328 12.37 19.38 -22.15
C PRO A 328 12.64 19.04 -20.68
N LEU A 329 13.19 17.85 -20.44
CA LEU A 329 13.52 17.35 -19.10
C LEU A 329 14.47 18.35 -18.42
N SER A 330 13.98 19.08 -17.42
CA SER A 330 14.81 19.95 -16.60
C SER A 330 15.62 19.07 -15.65
N TRP A 331 16.87 18.78 -16.06
CA TRP A 331 17.82 18.00 -15.27
C TRP A 331 18.01 18.55 -13.86
N GLU A 332 17.77 19.86 -13.65
CA GLU A 332 17.88 20.53 -12.34
C GLU A 332 16.76 20.20 -11.34
N LYS A 333 15.60 19.68 -11.78
CA LYS A 333 14.46 19.33 -10.90
C LYS A 333 14.04 17.87 -11.00
N THR A 334 14.95 17.02 -11.47
CA THR A 334 14.66 15.61 -11.75
C THR A 334 14.73 14.82 -10.44
N ARG A 335 13.64 14.15 -10.05
CA ARG A 335 13.62 13.27 -8.88
C ARG A 335 14.46 12.02 -9.17
N ILE A 336 15.51 11.81 -8.37
CA ILE A 336 16.46 10.69 -8.52
C ILE A 336 16.02 9.45 -7.75
N PRO A 337 15.67 9.52 -6.43
CA PRO A 337 15.21 8.37 -5.69
C PRO A 337 13.81 7.95 -6.13
N GLY A 338 13.58 6.65 -6.15
CA GLY A 338 12.29 6.10 -6.53
C GLY A 338 12.25 4.59 -6.35
N VAL A 339 11.01 4.07 -6.32
CA VAL A 339 10.75 2.67 -6.00
C VAL A 339 11.50 1.74 -6.97
N LEU A 340 11.46 2.01 -8.28
CA LEU A 340 12.13 1.16 -9.27
C LEU A 340 13.66 1.21 -9.14
N GLN A 341 14.22 2.37 -8.85
CA GLN A 341 15.65 2.57 -8.63
C GLN A 341 16.11 1.78 -7.41
N ARG A 342 15.38 1.90 -6.30
CA ARG A 342 15.64 1.15 -5.05
C ARG A 342 15.52 -0.35 -5.25
N LEU A 343 14.51 -0.81 -5.98
CA LEU A 343 14.34 -2.22 -6.36
C LEU A 343 15.50 -2.71 -7.24
N GLY A 344 15.94 -1.92 -8.21
CA GLY A 344 17.08 -2.25 -9.07
C GLY A 344 18.39 -2.36 -8.29
N GLY A 345 18.68 -1.41 -7.40
CA GLY A 345 19.87 -1.43 -6.54
C GLY A 345 19.85 -2.60 -5.55
N THR A 346 18.71 -2.82 -4.89
CA THR A 346 18.50 -3.95 -3.97
C THR A 346 18.70 -5.29 -4.67
N TYR A 347 18.08 -5.47 -5.84
CA TYR A 347 18.23 -6.67 -6.66
C TYR A 347 19.70 -6.92 -7.02
N PHE A 348 20.41 -5.87 -7.47
CA PHE A 348 21.82 -5.98 -7.84
C PHE A 348 22.67 -6.47 -6.67
N VAL A 349 22.59 -5.80 -5.52
CA VAL A 349 23.42 -6.13 -4.34
C VAL A 349 23.14 -7.55 -3.86
N VAL A 350 21.87 -7.92 -3.68
CA VAL A 350 21.49 -9.24 -3.17
C VAL A 350 21.82 -10.35 -4.18
N ALA A 351 21.59 -10.12 -5.48
CA ALA A 351 21.90 -11.12 -6.50
C ALA A 351 23.41 -11.32 -6.70
N VAL A 352 24.21 -10.26 -6.58
CA VAL A 352 25.68 -10.37 -6.61
C VAL A 352 26.18 -11.08 -5.36
N LEU A 353 25.68 -10.72 -4.18
CA LEU A 353 26.03 -11.40 -2.92
C LEU A 353 25.72 -12.90 -3.01
N GLU A 354 24.53 -13.26 -3.51
CA GLU A 354 24.19 -14.66 -3.71
C GLU A 354 25.10 -15.32 -4.76
N LEU A 355 25.38 -14.68 -5.90
CA LEU A 355 26.25 -15.24 -6.95
C LEU A 355 27.69 -15.54 -6.46
N LEU A 356 28.24 -14.65 -5.62
CA LEU A 356 29.59 -14.79 -5.07
C LEU A 356 29.69 -15.99 -4.12
N PHE A 357 28.70 -16.14 -3.24
CA PHE A 357 28.69 -17.18 -2.20
C PHE A 357 27.89 -18.42 -2.59
N ALA A 358 27.26 -18.45 -3.76
CA ALA A 358 26.50 -19.60 -4.20
C ALA A 358 27.40 -20.82 -4.40
N LYS A 359 27.07 -21.87 -3.65
CA LYS A 359 27.63 -23.22 -3.80
C LYS A 359 26.64 -24.07 -4.61
N PRO A 360 27.09 -24.91 -5.54
CA PRO A 360 26.22 -25.87 -6.20
C PRO A 360 25.62 -26.77 -5.13
N VAL A 361 24.30 -26.76 -4.99
CA VAL A 361 23.59 -27.68 -4.08
C VAL A 361 23.81 -29.10 -4.61
N PRO A 362 24.47 -30.00 -3.86
CA PRO A 362 24.63 -31.38 -4.30
C PRO A 362 23.25 -32.06 -4.33
N GLU A 363 22.89 -32.70 -5.44
CA GLU A 363 21.66 -33.49 -5.57
C GLU A 363 21.63 -34.75 -4.66
N ILE A 364 22.68 -35.01 -3.87
CA ILE A 364 22.93 -36.27 -3.16
C ILE A 364 22.53 -36.22 -1.67
N CYS A 365 21.81 -35.21 -1.19
CA CYS A 365 21.28 -35.19 0.19
C CYS A 365 19.91 -35.90 0.33
N THR A 366 19.69 -37.00 -0.40
CA THR A 366 18.48 -37.82 -0.27
C THR A 366 18.65 -39.02 0.67
N SER A 367 19.87 -39.37 1.10
CA SER A 367 20.11 -40.66 1.76
C SER A 367 20.50 -40.64 3.24
N GLU A 368 20.88 -39.50 3.84
CA GLU A 368 21.16 -39.47 5.29
C GLU A 368 20.26 -38.47 6.01
N ARG A 369 19.40 -39.03 6.89
CA ARG A 369 18.45 -38.35 7.79
C ARG A 369 19.10 -37.40 8.81
N SER A 370 20.37 -37.03 8.64
CA SER A 370 21.14 -36.25 9.60
C SER A 370 22.02 -35.17 8.94
N CYS A 371 21.55 -34.54 7.86
CA CYS A 371 22.16 -33.30 7.40
C CYS A 371 21.70 -32.16 8.33
N PHE A 372 22.63 -31.71 9.17
CA PHE A 372 22.44 -30.85 10.34
C PHE A 372 21.46 -29.68 10.17
N SER A 373 20.58 -29.52 11.16
CA SER A 373 19.56 -28.47 11.31
C SER A 373 20.06 -27.02 11.19
N LEU A 374 21.38 -26.75 11.17
CA LEU A 374 21.94 -25.40 11.07
C LEU A 374 22.69 -25.13 9.76
N LEU A 375 22.87 -26.12 8.87
CA LEU A 375 23.74 -25.98 7.70
C LEU A 375 23.32 -24.83 6.76
N ASP A 376 22.02 -24.52 6.67
CA ASP A 376 21.50 -23.44 5.82
C ASP A 376 21.99 -22.06 6.29
N ILE A 377 22.03 -21.87 7.61
CA ILE A 377 22.50 -20.64 8.29
C ILE A 377 24.02 -20.63 8.33
N THR A 378 24.65 -21.75 8.70
CA THR A 378 26.12 -21.87 8.81
C THR A 378 26.81 -21.81 7.45
N SER A 379 26.18 -22.24 6.35
CA SER A 379 26.73 -22.10 5.00
C SER A 379 26.63 -20.66 4.47
N SER A 380 25.61 -19.91 4.91
CA SER A 380 25.36 -18.52 4.53
C SER A 380 26.01 -17.49 5.47
N TRP A 381 26.87 -17.91 6.40
CA TRP A 381 27.46 -17.04 7.43
C TRP A 381 28.17 -15.77 6.90
N PRO A 382 28.89 -15.77 5.74
CA PRO A 382 29.53 -14.55 5.25
C PRO A 382 28.50 -13.55 4.72
N GLN A 383 27.38 -14.06 4.18
CA GLN A 383 26.28 -13.21 3.73
C GLN A 383 25.60 -12.56 4.94
N TRP A 384 25.34 -13.32 6.00
CA TRP A 384 24.81 -12.78 7.26
C TRP A 384 25.73 -11.72 7.86
N LEU A 385 27.05 -11.96 7.90
CA LEU A 385 28.00 -10.97 8.38
C LEU A 385 27.96 -9.67 7.57
N PHE A 386 27.89 -9.76 6.24
CA PHE A 386 27.78 -8.59 5.38
C PHE A 386 26.47 -7.82 5.60
N ILE A 387 25.35 -8.52 5.73
CA ILE A 387 24.03 -7.92 5.96
C ILE A 387 23.96 -7.28 7.35
N LEU A 388 24.48 -7.95 8.38
CA LEU A 388 24.57 -7.40 9.74
C LEU A 388 25.51 -6.20 9.82
N MET A 389 26.59 -6.17 9.04
CA MET A 389 27.46 -5.01 8.92
C MET A 389 26.71 -3.83 8.29
N LEU A 390 25.98 -4.06 7.19
CA LEU A 390 25.16 -3.01 6.56
C LEU A 390 24.09 -2.47 7.51
N GLU A 391 23.38 -3.35 8.21
CA GLU A 391 22.38 -2.99 9.22
C GLU A 391 23.02 -2.22 10.39
N GLY A 392 24.20 -2.66 10.85
CA GLY A 392 24.96 -1.95 11.88
C GLY A 392 25.37 -0.54 11.44
N VAL A 393 25.78 -0.35 10.18
CA VAL A 393 26.05 0.96 9.60
C VAL A 393 24.78 1.81 9.53
N TRP A 394 23.67 1.22 9.10
CA TRP A 394 22.37 1.90 9.05
C TRP A 394 21.93 2.39 10.43
N LEU A 395 21.97 1.53 11.45
CA LEU A 395 21.67 1.88 12.84
C LEU A 395 22.63 2.96 13.35
N ALA A 396 23.93 2.82 13.06
CA ALA A 396 24.92 3.77 13.52
C ALA A 396 24.69 5.17 12.94
N LEU A 397 24.43 5.27 11.64
CA LEU A 397 24.11 6.53 10.98
C LEU A 397 22.77 7.09 11.47
N THR A 398 21.77 6.25 11.67
CA THR A 398 20.44 6.70 12.09
C THR A 398 20.44 7.28 13.52
N PHE A 399 21.16 6.66 14.45
CA PHE A 399 21.12 7.04 15.86
C PHE A 399 22.28 7.94 16.33
N PHE A 400 23.47 7.86 15.72
CA PHE A 400 24.65 8.60 16.19
C PHE A 400 25.09 9.75 15.30
N LEU A 401 24.55 9.90 14.08
CA LEU A 401 24.91 11.03 13.22
C LEU A 401 24.34 12.34 13.81
N PRO A 402 25.19 13.33 14.14
CA PRO A 402 24.71 14.62 14.62
C PRO A 402 24.17 15.44 13.44
N VAL A 403 22.86 15.67 13.42
CA VAL A 403 22.19 16.51 12.43
C VAL A 403 22.05 17.93 13.01
N PRO A 404 22.46 18.99 12.28
CA PRO A 404 22.40 20.35 12.79
C PRO A 404 20.96 20.76 13.10
N GLY A 405 20.71 21.22 14.33
CA GLY A 405 19.40 21.69 14.78
C GLY A 405 18.41 20.59 15.20
N CYS A 406 18.83 19.32 15.21
CA CYS A 406 17.98 18.18 15.59
C CYS A 406 18.61 17.39 16.74
N PRO A 407 17.81 16.72 17.59
CA PRO A 407 18.35 15.83 18.60
C PRO A 407 18.98 14.59 17.93
N THR A 408 20.02 14.04 18.54
CA THR A 408 20.67 12.81 18.06
C THR A 408 19.67 11.65 18.08
N GLY A 409 19.57 10.91 16.96
CA GLY A 409 18.60 9.82 16.81
C GLY A 409 17.16 10.26 16.56
N TYR A 410 16.95 11.49 16.06
CA TYR A 410 15.61 11.95 15.69
C TYR A 410 15.01 11.11 14.55
N LEU A 411 13.82 10.55 14.79
CA LEU A 411 13.03 9.75 13.83
C LEU A 411 11.68 10.40 13.49
N GLY A 412 11.45 11.62 13.97
CA GLY A 412 10.17 12.29 13.84
C GLY A 412 9.94 12.94 12.47
N PRO A 413 8.70 13.36 12.20
CA PRO A 413 8.32 14.01 10.95
C PRO A 413 8.88 15.43 10.82
N GLY A 414 9.32 16.06 11.91
CA GLY A 414 9.59 17.50 11.93
C GLY A 414 8.30 18.32 11.75
N GLY A 415 8.43 19.54 11.21
CA GLY A 415 7.31 20.47 11.07
C GLY A 415 6.63 20.76 12.41
N LEU A 416 5.32 20.53 12.47
CA LEU A 416 4.49 20.69 13.66
C LEU A 416 4.66 19.57 14.70
N GLY A 417 5.34 18.47 14.37
CA GLY A 417 5.61 17.37 15.29
C GLY A 417 6.48 17.79 16.48
N ASP A 418 6.42 17.02 17.56
CA ASP A 418 7.17 17.29 18.80
C ASP A 418 6.95 18.70 19.39
N GLY A 419 5.73 19.22 19.22
CA GLY A 419 5.33 20.57 19.62
C GLY A 419 5.92 21.68 18.76
N GLY A 420 6.30 21.38 17.51
CA GLY A 420 6.89 22.36 16.59
C GLY A 420 8.35 22.71 16.88
N LYS A 421 9.04 21.94 17.72
CA LYS A 421 10.42 22.24 18.15
C LYS A 421 11.47 22.04 17.05
N TYR A 422 11.21 21.12 16.12
CA TYR A 422 12.19 20.67 15.13
C TYR A 422 11.65 20.76 13.69
N PRO A 423 11.29 21.96 13.20
CA PRO A 423 10.59 22.11 11.93
C PRO A 423 11.40 21.59 10.73
N ASN A 424 12.73 21.76 10.76
CA ASN A 424 13.63 21.43 9.65
C ASN A 424 14.27 20.02 9.73
N CYS A 425 13.76 19.19 10.63
CA CYS A 425 14.35 17.89 10.97
C CYS A 425 13.63 16.68 10.34
N THR A 426 12.79 16.90 9.32
CA THR A 426 12.03 15.84 8.65
C THR A 426 12.92 14.68 8.21
N GLY A 427 12.62 13.47 8.71
CA GLY A 427 13.37 12.26 8.37
C GLY A 427 14.74 12.12 9.03
N GLY A 428 15.09 13.03 9.96
CA GLY A 428 16.31 12.95 10.76
C GLY A 428 17.59 12.75 9.94
N ALA A 429 18.40 11.77 10.34
CA ALA A 429 19.67 11.44 9.69
C ALA A 429 19.48 10.96 8.24
N ALA A 430 18.42 10.18 7.95
CA ALA A 430 18.14 9.68 6.60
C ALA A 430 17.88 10.85 5.63
N GLY A 431 16.92 11.70 5.97
CA GLY A 431 16.59 12.88 5.16
C GLY A 431 17.75 13.86 5.06
N TYR A 432 18.59 13.98 6.08
CA TYR A 432 19.80 14.81 6.02
C TYR A 432 20.84 14.26 5.03
N ILE A 433 21.14 12.96 5.06
CA ILE A 433 22.08 12.33 4.13
C ILE A 433 21.58 12.44 2.69
N ASP A 434 20.29 12.20 2.46
CA ASP A 434 19.72 12.27 1.12
C ASP A 434 19.83 13.68 0.53
N ARG A 435 19.57 14.73 1.34
CA ARG A 435 19.76 16.13 0.94
C ARG A 435 21.23 16.46 0.68
N LEU A 436 22.15 15.94 1.49
CA LEU A 436 23.59 16.17 1.33
C LEU A 436 24.14 15.52 0.06
N LEU A 437 23.67 14.31 -0.29
CA LEU A 437 24.19 13.54 -1.42
C LEU A 437 23.49 13.83 -2.74
N LEU A 438 22.17 14.03 -2.72
CA LEU A 438 21.36 14.20 -3.92
C LEU A 438 20.94 15.66 -4.15
N GLY A 439 20.92 16.49 -3.11
CA GLY A 439 20.42 17.87 -3.16
C GLY A 439 18.89 17.96 -3.05
N ASP A 440 18.40 19.11 -2.56
CA ASP A 440 16.96 19.30 -2.28
C ASP A 440 16.09 19.23 -3.55
N HIS A 441 16.58 19.70 -4.70
CA HIS A 441 15.82 19.71 -5.96
C HIS A 441 15.59 18.32 -6.57
N HIS A 442 16.36 17.32 -6.15
CA HIS A 442 16.29 15.95 -6.65
C HIS A 442 15.47 15.02 -5.75
N LEU A 443 14.93 15.55 -4.66
CA LEU A 443 14.08 14.84 -3.72
C LEU A 443 12.60 15.15 -3.93
N HIS A 444 11.74 14.34 -3.32
CA HIS A 444 10.31 14.54 -3.38
C HIS A 444 9.87 15.80 -2.61
N GLN A 445 9.22 16.73 -3.33
CA GLN A 445 8.82 18.04 -2.80
C GLN A 445 7.50 18.02 -2.02
N HIS A 446 6.70 16.97 -2.18
CA HIS A 446 5.36 16.87 -1.59
C HIS A 446 5.19 15.57 -0.80
N PRO A 447 5.99 15.32 0.25
CA PRO A 447 5.87 14.12 1.06
C PRO A 447 4.52 14.06 1.78
N SER A 448 4.03 12.85 2.06
CA SER A 448 2.77 12.66 2.82
C SER A 448 2.79 13.34 4.20
N SER A 449 3.98 13.51 4.79
CA SER A 449 4.17 14.26 6.04
C SER A 449 3.79 15.73 5.91
N ALA A 450 3.91 16.34 4.73
CA ALA A 450 3.60 17.76 4.51
C ALA A 450 2.12 18.07 4.71
N VAL A 451 1.22 17.10 4.44
CA VAL A 451 -0.23 17.29 4.58
C VAL A 451 -0.65 17.37 6.04
N LEU A 452 -0.04 16.56 6.92
CA LEU A 452 -0.44 16.47 8.33
C LEU A 452 0.44 17.32 9.24
N TYR A 453 1.76 17.29 9.04
CA TYR A 453 2.75 17.93 9.90
C TYR A 453 3.26 19.27 9.33
N HIS A 454 2.76 19.72 8.16
CA HIS A 454 3.17 20.97 7.52
C HIS A 454 4.70 21.10 7.36
N THR A 455 5.35 19.99 6.99
CA THR A 455 6.80 19.95 6.76
C THR A 455 7.17 20.69 5.49
N GLU A 456 8.10 21.66 5.58
CA GLU A 456 8.59 22.43 4.43
C GLU A 456 9.82 21.79 3.76
N VAL A 457 10.47 20.87 4.46
CA VAL A 457 11.72 20.23 4.00
C VAL A 457 11.42 19.10 3.01
N ALA A 458 12.18 19.06 1.90
CA ALA A 458 12.13 17.97 0.94
C ALA A 458 12.57 16.64 1.57
N TYR A 459 11.77 15.59 1.39
CA TYR A 459 11.99 14.28 2.00
C TYR A 459 11.54 13.17 1.05
N ASP A 460 12.39 12.16 0.86
CA ASP A 460 12.07 11.02 0.02
C ASP A 460 12.12 9.71 0.84
N PRO A 461 11.01 8.94 0.91
CA PRO A 461 11.01 7.64 1.60
C PRO A 461 11.84 6.56 0.87
N GLU A 462 12.20 6.81 -0.39
CA GLU A 462 13.00 5.92 -1.24
C GLU A 462 14.49 6.30 -1.28
N GLY A 463 14.95 7.00 -0.25
CA GLY A 463 16.33 7.48 -0.10
C GLY A 463 17.41 6.41 -0.03
N ILE A 464 18.66 6.86 -0.01
CA ILE A 464 19.85 6.01 -0.07
C ILE A 464 19.95 5.17 1.20
N LEU A 465 19.78 5.80 2.36
CA LEU A 465 19.90 5.12 3.65
C LEU A 465 18.82 4.03 3.79
N GLY A 466 17.59 4.31 3.32
CA GLY A 466 16.50 3.33 3.31
C GLY A 466 16.76 2.12 2.40
N THR A 467 17.61 2.24 1.38
CA THR A 467 17.95 1.12 0.49
C THR A 467 18.62 -0.03 1.25
N ILE A 468 19.34 0.26 2.34
CA ILE A 468 19.94 -0.77 3.21
C ILE A 468 18.86 -1.69 3.79
N ASN A 469 17.77 -1.12 4.33
CA ASN A 469 16.66 -1.90 4.88
C ASN A 469 15.99 -2.78 3.81
N SER A 470 15.94 -2.31 2.55
CA SER A 470 15.46 -3.12 1.43
C SER A 470 16.39 -4.28 1.09
N ILE A 471 17.71 -4.09 1.18
CA ILE A 471 18.69 -5.17 1.01
C ILE A 471 18.51 -6.24 2.07
N VAL A 472 18.30 -5.84 3.33
CA VAL A 472 18.00 -6.77 4.45
C VAL A 472 16.71 -7.54 4.16
N MET A 473 15.61 -6.85 3.81
CA MET A 473 14.33 -7.49 3.49
C MET A 473 14.41 -8.47 2.30
N ALA A 474 15.13 -8.10 1.24
CA ALA A 474 15.35 -8.98 0.10
C ALA A 474 16.22 -10.19 0.48
N PHE A 475 17.21 -10.00 1.35
CA PHE A 475 18.03 -11.09 1.87
C PHE A 475 17.22 -12.08 2.73
N LEU A 476 16.31 -11.60 3.58
CA LEU A 476 15.36 -12.47 4.30
C LEU A 476 14.50 -13.29 3.32
N GLY A 477 14.10 -12.69 2.20
CA GLY A 477 13.46 -13.40 1.08
C GLY A 477 14.34 -14.51 0.50
N VAL A 478 15.63 -14.25 0.27
CA VAL A 478 16.60 -15.27 -0.18
C VAL A 478 16.66 -16.44 0.80
N GLN A 479 16.70 -16.17 2.11
CA GLN A 479 16.70 -17.21 3.15
C GLN A 479 15.40 -18.02 3.15
N ALA A 480 14.25 -17.36 2.97
CA ALA A 480 12.97 -18.06 2.81
C ALA A 480 12.97 -18.97 1.56
N GLY A 481 13.57 -18.52 0.46
CA GLY A 481 13.80 -19.34 -0.73
C GLY A 481 14.70 -20.57 -0.47
N LYS A 482 15.76 -20.41 0.32
CA LYS A 482 16.66 -21.49 0.77
C LYS A 482 15.89 -22.54 1.57
N ILE A 483 15.14 -22.10 2.58
CA ILE A 483 14.32 -22.99 3.42
C ILE A 483 13.31 -23.77 2.57
N LEU A 484 12.64 -23.10 1.62
CA LEU A 484 11.63 -23.73 0.79
C LEU A 484 12.20 -24.84 -0.11
N LEU A 485 13.44 -24.67 -0.61
CA LEU A 485 14.11 -25.70 -1.41
C LEU A 485 14.73 -26.82 -0.57
N TYR A 486 15.38 -26.50 0.55
CA TYR A 486 16.05 -27.51 1.39
C TYR A 486 15.05 -28.40 2.17
N TYR A 487 13.90 -27.86 2.58
CA TYR A 487 12.91 -28.58 3.40
C TYR A 487 11.63 -28.91 2.65
N LYS A 488 11.71 -29.12 1.32
CA LYS A 488 10.56 -29.33 0.44
C LYS A 488 9.54 -30.36 0.97
N ASP A 489 10.01 -31.40 1.65
CA ASP A 489 9.17 -32.49 2.19
C ASP A 489 8.87 -32.37 3.69
N GLN A 490 9.29 -31.28 4.35
CA GLN A 490 9.12 -31.05 5.80
C GLN A 490 8.36 -29.74 6.09
N THR A 491 7.04 -29.76 5.89
CA THR A 491 6.16 -28.59 6.11
C THR A 491 6.30 -27.98 7.51
N LYS A 492 6.47 -28.80 8.56
CA LYS A 492 6.70 -28.33 9.93
C LYS A 492 8.04 -27.59 10.08
N GLY A 493 9.09 -28.08 9.41
CA GLY A 493 10.41 -27.43 9.39
C GLY A 493 10.40 -26.08 8.67
N ILE A 494 9.65 -25.97 7.58
CA ILE A 494 9.42 -24.70 6.87
C ILE A 494 8.72 -23.70 7.78
N LEU A 495 7.64 -24.10 8.48
CA LEU A 495 6.87 -23.20 9.35
C LEU A 495 7.69 -22.69 10.54
N ILE A 496 8.42 -23.57 11.22
CA ILE A 496 9.22 -23.21 12.40
C ILE A 496 10.35 -22.24 12.01
N ARG A 497 11.06 -22.51 10.89
CA ARG A 497 12.15 -21.64 10.42
C ARG A 497 11.63 -20.34 9.81
N GLY A 498 10.48 -20.38 9.14
CA GLY A 498 9.80 -19.18 8.68
C GLY A 498 9.39 -18.27 9.84
N LEU A 499 8.93 -18.85 10.95
CA LEU A 499 8.63 -18.11 12.18
C LEU A 499 9.90 -17.51 12.80
N PHE A 500 11.02 -18.23 12.79
CA PHE A 500 12.30 -17.71 13.27
C PHE A 500 12.86 -16.56 12.41
N LEU A 501 12.57 -16.51 11.10
CA LEU A 501 12.94 -15.38 10.25
C LEU A 501 12.05 -14.14 10.46
N LEU A 502 10.89 -14.30 11.10
CA LEU A 502 9.96 -13.22 11.42
C LEU A 502 10.20 -12.61 12.80
N LEU A 503 10.89 -13.34 13.69
CA LEU A 503 11.32 -12.91 15.02
C LEU A 503 12.71 -12.28 14.93
#